data_AF-A0A966FBH3-F1
#
_entry.id   AF-A0A966FBH3-F1
#
_cell.length_a   1.000
_cell.length_b   1.000
_cell.length_c   1.000
_cell.angle_alpha   90.00
_cell.angle_beta   90.00
_cell.angle_gamma   90.00
#
_symmetry.space_group_name_H-M   'P 1'
#
loop_
_entity.id
_entity.type
_entity.pdbx_description
1 polymer ?
#
loop_
_entity_poly.entity_id
_entity_poly.type
_entity_poly.pdbx_seq_one_letter_code
_entity_poly.pdbx_strand_id
1 'polypeptide(L)'
;MASSTVLIALLQSQGAASSTQIQAALGISQPTASRLLKQLDNEVIVCGQGKRTRYALAAPIGHASAQQPIWLTDESGASKRVGTLSWLAHSQLHVQAEGFDAFFQARSQALLPWY
;
A
#
# COMPACT_ATOMS: atom_id res chain seq x y z
N MET A 1 1.53 -26.05 2.59
CA MET A 1 0.50 -25.16 3.17
C MET A 1 0.95 -23.72 2.96
N ALA A 2 0.12 -22.84 2.42
CA ALA A 2 0.49 -21.43 2.31
C ALA A 2 0.67 -20.82 3.71
N SER A 3 1.75 -20.07 3.91
CA SER A 3 2.10 -19.42 5.17
C SER A 3 2.16 -17.90 4.98
N SER A 4 2.13 -17.16 6.08
CA SER A 4 2.24 -15.69 6.05
C SER A 4 3.55 -15.23 5.40
N THR A 5 4.65 -15.97 5.60
CA THR A 5 5.94 -15.70 4.94
C THR A 5 5.84 -15.76 3.41
N VAL A 6 5.11 -16.73 2.85
CA VAL A 6 4.92 -16.84 1.40
C VAL A 6 4.09 -15.68 0.88
N LEU A 7 3.08 -15.23 1.64
CA LEU A 7 2.28 -14.06 1.28
C LEU A 7 3.11 -12.76 1.31
N ILE A 8 3.98 -12.59 2.32
CA ILE A 8 4.92 -11.45 2.38
C ILE A 8 5.82 -11.44 1.14
N ALA A 9 6.44 -12.57 0.80
CA ALA A 9 7.31 -12.68 -0.36
C ALA A 9 6.58 -12.37 -1.68
N LEU A 10 5.32 -12.80 -1.80
CA LEU A 10 4.46 -12.47 -2.93
C LEU A 10 4.24 -10.95 -3.03
N LEU A 11 3.80 -10.31 -1.96
CA LEU A 11 3.52 -8.87 -1.94
C LEU A 11 4.79 -8.02 -2.11
N GLN A 12 5.92 -8.50 -1.62
CA GLN A 12 7.20 -7.83 -1.80
C GLN A 12 7.67 -7.85 -3.27
N SER A 13 7.41 -8.95 -3.98
CA SER A 13 7.84 -9.14 -5.37
C SER A 13 6.87 -8.53 -6.39
N GLN A 14 5.55 -8.64 -6.16
CA GLN A 14 4.52 -8.18 -7.09
C GLN A 14 3.97 -6.78 -6.78
N GLY A 15 4.20 -6.28 -5.56
CA GLY A 15 3.56 -5.07 -5.06
C GLY A 15 2.10 -5.33 -4.65
N ALA A 16 1.28 -4.27 -4.73
CA ALA A 16 -0.11 -4.30 -4.31
C ALA A 16 -0.96 -5.29 -5.13
N ALA A 17 -1.63 -6.23 -4.46
CA ALA A 17 -2.41 -7.29 -5.09
C ALA A 17 -3.83 -7.38 -4.53
N SER A 18 -4.80 -7.73 -5.37
CA SER A 18 -6.17 -8.04 -4.92
C SER A 18 -6.22 -9.40 -4.21
N SER A 19 -7.29 -9.64 -3.43
CA SER A 19 -7.51 -10.97 -2.85
C SER A 19 -7.58 -12.08 -3.91
N THR A 20 -8.18 -11.79 -5.08
CA THR A 20 -8.27 -12.77 -6.18
C THR A 20 -6.90 -13.07 -6.80
N GLN A 21 -6.04 -12.05 -6.95
CA GLN A 21 -4.67 -12.24 -7.42
C GLN A 21 -3.84 -13.07 -6.42
N ILE A 22 -3.98 -12.82 -5.12
CA ILE A 22 -3.33 -13.60 -4.07
C ILE A 22 -3.78 -15.07 -4.10
N GLN A 23 -5.09 -15.31 -4.22
CA GLN A 23 -5.66 -16.66 -4.31
C GLN A 23 -5.10 -17.42 -5.51
N ALA A 24 -5.10 -16.78 -6.69
CA ALA A 24 -4.60 -17.37 -7.92
C ALA A 24 -3.09 -17.65 -7.85
N ALA A 25 -2.30 -16.70 -7.35
CA ALA A 25 -0.85 -16.84 -7.27
C ALA A 25 -0.40 -17.92 -6.27
N LEU A 26 -1.13 -18.11 -5.17
CA LEU A 26 -0.79 -19.08 -4.13
C LEU A 26 -1.55 -20.41 -4.25
N GLY A 27 -2.51 -20.52 -5.17
CA GLY A 27 -3.37 -21.71 -5.32
C GLY A 27 -4.22 -21.98 -4.07
N ILE A 28 -4.71 -20.92 -3.41
CA ILE A 28 -5.47 -21.02 -2.15
C ILE A 28 -6.89 -20.50 -2.29
N SER A 29 -7.78 -21.00 -1.44
CA SER A 29 -9.15 -20.50 -1.34
C SER A 29 -9.22 -19.12 -0.70
N GLN A 30 -10.31 -18.39 -0.97
CA GLN A 30 -10.58 -17.09 -0.37
C GLN A 30 -10.55 -17.10 1.18
N PRO A 31 -11.13 -18.09 1.90
CA PRO A 31 -11.05 -18.12 3.36
C PRO A 31 -9.62 -18.23 3.88
N THR A 32 -8.76 -18.99 3.19
CA THR A 32 -7.34 -19.12 3.54
C THR A 32 -6.60 -17.80 3.31
N ALA A 33 -6.81 -17.15 2.15
CA ALA A 33 -6.23 -15.84 1.87
C ALA A 33 -6.66 -14.79 2.92
N SER A 34 -7.95 -14.76 3.28
CA SER A 34 -8.45 -13.83 4.30
C SER A 34 -7.81 -14.06 5.67
N ARG A 35 -7.62 -15.32 6.08
CA ARG A 35 -6.95 -15.65 7.34
C ARG A 35 -5.49 -15.22 7.34
N LEU A 36 -4.75 -15.48 6.25
CA LEU A 36 -3.35 -15.08 6.13
C LEU A 36 -3.21 -13.55 6.15
N LEU A 37 -4.07 -12.81 5.44
CA LEU A 37 -4.08 -11.35 5.46
C LEU A 37 -4.37 -10.79 6.85
N LYS A 38 -5.34 -11.36 7.58
CA LYS A 38 -5.64 -10.97 8.97
C LYS A 38 -4.50 -11.22 9.94
N GLN A 39 -3.69 -12.26 9.71
CA GLN A 39 -2.50 -12.52 10.53
C GLN A 39 -1.40 -11.48 10.33
N LEU A 40 -1.43 -10.72 9.23
CA LEU A 40 -0.43 -9.73 8.83
C LEU A 40 -0.95 -8.29 8.95
N ASP A 41 -1.98 -8.03 9.76
CA ASP A 41 -2.68 -6.74 9.82
C ASP A 41 -1.74 -5.54 10.11
N ASN A 42 -0.64 -5.77 10.83
CA ASN A 42 0.37 -4.75 11.12
C ASN A 42 1.43 -4.56 10.02
N GLU A 43 1.54 -5.49 9.09
CA GLU A 43 2.54 -5.49 8.02
C GLU A 43 1.92 -5.17 6.65
N VAL A 44 0.62 -5.42 6.49
CA VAL A 44 -0.10 -5.26 5.23
C VAL A 44 -1.05 -4.08 5.31
N ILE A 45 -0.89 -3.13 4.39
CA ILE A 45 -1.79 -2.00 4.23
C ILE A 45 -2.91 -2.40 3.27
N VAL A 46 -4.14 -2.22 3.73
CA VAL A 46 -5.35 -2.32 2.90
C VAL A 46 -5.54 -0.99 2.17
N CYS A 47 -5.42 -1.03 0.85
CA CYS A 47 -5.49 0.13 -0.02
C CYS A 47 -6.81 0.12 -0.80
N GLY A 48 -7.59 1.19 -0.71
CA GLY A 48 -8.86 1.33 -1.41
C GLY A 48 -9.98 0.45 -0.86
N GLN A 49 -11.14 0.46 -1.53
CA GLN A 49 -12.38 -0.14 -1.01
C GLN A 49 -13.11 -1.03 -2.04
N GLY A 50 -13.86 -2.01 -1.53
CA GLY A 50 -14.70 -2.91 -2.33
C GLY A 50 -13.92 -3.64 -3.43
N LYS A 51 -14.36 -3.49 -4.69
CA LYS A 51 -13.70 -4.13 -5.85
C LYS A 51 -12.29 -3.59 -6.13
N ARG A 52 -11.97 -2.40 -5.62
CA ARG A 52 -10.66 -1.74 -5.78
C ARG A 52 -9.68 -2.08 -4.66
N THR A 53 -10.11 -2.80 -3.62
CA THR A 53 -9.22 -3.19 -2.52
C THR A 53 -8.00 -3.93 -3.04
N ARG A 54 -6.83 -3.46 -2.63
CA ARG A 54 -5.54 -4.12 -2.79
C ARG A 54 -4.85 -4.24 -1.44
N TYR A 55 -4.04 -5.26 -1.30
CA TYR A 55 -3.21 -5.52 -0.14
C TYR A 55 -1.77 -5.33 -0.56
N ALA A 56 -1.01 -4.57 0.21
CA ALA A 56 0.38 -4.28 -0.08
C ALA A 56 1.20 -4.35 1.21
N LEU A 57 2.45 -4.79 1.10
CA LEU A 57 3.36 -4.80 2.25
C LEU A 57 3.78 -3.36 2.56
N ALA A 58 3.69 -2.96 3.82
CA ALA A 58 4.13 -1.67 4.31
C ALA A 58 5.66 -1.52 4.15
N ALA A 59 6.10 -0.36 3.68
CA ALA A 59 7.52 0.00 3.67
C ALA A 59 7.73 1.32 4.42
N PRO A 60 8.61 1.39 5.43
CA PRO A 60 8.84 2.62 6.17
C PRO A 60 9.44 3.72 5.28
N ILE A 61 9.18 4.98 5.64
CA ILE A 61 9.72 6.16 4.96
C ILE A 61 10.87 6.70 5.82
N GLY A 62 12.09 6.20 5.60
CA GLY A 62 13.21 6.48 6.49
C GLY A 62 12.91 5.99 7.91
N HIS A 63 12.81 6.92 8.88
CA HIS A 63 12.42 6.62 10.26
C HIS A 63 10.90 6.72 10.52
N ALA A 64 10.12 7.14 9.53
CA ALA A 64 8.69 7.34 9.66
C ALA A 64 7.90 6.08 9.28
N SER A 65 6.68 5.94 9.80
CA SER A 65 5.76 4.87 9.43
C SER A 65 5.46 4.90 7.94
N ALA A 66 5.15 3.72 7.37
CA ALA A 66 4.75 3.59 5.98
C ALA A 66 3.57 4.50 5.60
N GLN A 67 2.64 4.71 6.53
CA GLN A 67 1.52 5.63 6.35
C GLN A 67 1.82 6.99 6.98
N GLN A 68 1.67 8.04 6.19
CA GLN A 68 1.81 9.44 6.59
C GLN A 68 0.54 10.22 6.25
N PRO A 69 0.09 11.14 7.12
CA PRO A 69 -1.02 12.02 6.79
C PRO A 69 -0.60 13.04 5.73
N ILE A 70 -1.52 13.35 4.81
CA ILE A 70 -1.37 14.46 3.86
C ILE A 70 -2.12 15.66 4.44
N TRP A 71 -1.41 16.78 4.57
CA TRP A 71 -1.95 18.05 5.07
C TRP A 71 -1.97 19.08 3.95
N LEU A 72 -3.04 19.85 3.89
CA LEU A 72 -3.13 21.07 3.10
C LEU A 72 -3.05 22.25 4.07
N THR A 73 -2.12 23.16 3.84
CA THR A 73 -1.97 24.40 4.58
C THR A 73 -2.40 25.56 3.69
N ASP A 74 -3.35 26.37 4.16
CA ASP A 74 -3.85 27.53 3.42
C ASP A 74 -2.96 28.77 3.63
N GLU A 75 -3.32 29.88 2.97
CA GLU A 75 -2.62 31.15 3.07
C GLU A 75 -2.59 31.76 4.48
N SER A 76 -3.52 31.35 5.37
CA SER A 76 -3.56 31.78 6.77
C SER A 76 -2.64 30.94 7.67
N GLY A 77 -2.08 29.84 7.15
CA GLY A 77 -1.31 28.87 7.90
C GLY A 77 -2.17 27.79 8.57
N ALA A 78 -3.49 27.80 8.38
CA ALA A 78 -4.36 26.77 8.93
C ALA A 78 -4.16 25.46 8.15
N SER A 79 -4.00 24.36 8.88
CA SER A 79 -3.72 23.05 8.30
C SER A 79 -4.92 22.11 8.45
N LYS A 80 -5.34 21.52 7.33
CA LYS A 80 -6.40 20.52 7.26
C LYS A 80 -5.85 19.21 6.72
N ARG A 81 -6.16 18.09 7.37
CA ARG A 81 -5.84 16.76 6.82
C ARG A 81 -6.72 16.50 5.60
N VAL A 82 -6.10 16.17 4.48
CA VAL A 82 -6.79 15.91 3.21
C VAL A 82 -6.68 14.45 2.76
N GLY A 83 -5.74 13.69 3.32
CA GLY A 83 -5.57 12.29 2.94
C GLY A 83 -4.51 11.53 3.72
N THR A 84 -4.11 10.41 3.14
CA THR A 84 -3.07 9.52 3.64
C THR A 84 -2.21 9.07 2.46
N LEU A 85 -0.90 9.12 2.67
CA LEU A 85 0.13 8.61 1.79
C LEU A 85 0.65 7.30 2.40
N SER A 86 0.70 6.23 1.63
CA SER A 86 1.28 4.95 2.05
C SER A 86 2.47 4.62 1.15
N TRP A 87 3.65 4.46 1.75
CA TRP A 87 4.81 3.89 1.07
C TRP A 87 4.79 2.37 1.24
N LEU A 88 4.91 1.68 0.12
CA LEU A 88 4.69 0.25 0.01
C LEU A 88 5.96 -0.41 -0.53
N ALA A 89 6.09 -1.71 -0.26
CA ALA A 89 7.10 -2.53 -0.92
C ALA A 89 6.96 -2.45 -2.45
N HIS A 90 7.96 -2.96 -3.17
CA HIS A 90 8.02 -2.83 -4.62
C HIS A 90 8.09 -1.36 -5.10
N SER A 91 8.59 -0.44 -4.26
CA SER A 91 8.70 0.99 -4.58
C SER A 91 7.39 1.61 -5.06
N GLN A 92 6.28 1.20 -4.44
CA GLN A 92 4.95 1.71 -4.75
C GLN A 92 4.52 2.76 -3.73
N LEU A 93 3.84 3.77 -4.24
CA LEU A 93 3.21 4.82 -3.46
C LEU A 93 1.70 4.71 -3.66
N HIS A 94 0.95 4.68 -2.57
CA HIS A 94 -0.50 4.76 -2.59
C HIS A 94 -0.96 6.05 -1.95
N VAL A 95 -1.88 6.76 -2.59
CA VAL A 95 -2.46 8.00 -2.06
C VAL A 95 -3.96 7.84 -2.02
N GLN A 96 -4.52 8.08 -0.83
CA GLN A 96 -5.95 8.07 -0.59
C GLN A 96 -6.38 9.40 0.03
N ALA A 97 -7.29 10.08 -0.65
CA ALA A 97 -7.91 11.33 -0.23
C ALA A 97 -9.39 11.32 -0.65
N GLU A 98 -10.14 12.35 -0.27
CA GLU A 98 -11.53 12.49 -0.71
C GLU A 98 -11.61 12.53 -2.24
N GLY A 99 -12.37 11.60 -2.84
CA GLY A 99 -12.50 11.48 -4.30
C GLY A 99 -11.24 10.99 -5.03
N PHE A 100 -10.17 10.62 -4.32
CA PHE A 100 -8.89 10.26 -4.93
C PHE A 100 -8.30 8.98 -4.30
N ASP A 101 -8.02 7.98 -5.13
CA ASP A 101 -7.45 6.70 -4.72
C ASP A 101 -6.62 6.14 -5.87
N ALA A 102 -5.29 6.31 -5.77
CA ALA A 102 -4.36 6.00 -6.84
C ALA A 102 -3.06 5.39 -6.33
N PHE A 103 -2.48 4.55 -7.19
CA PHE A 103 -1.14 3.99 -7.03
C PHE A 103 -0.18 4.64 -8.01
N PHE A 104 1.05 4.83 -7.56
CA PHE A 104 2.17 5.33 -8.35
C PHE A 104 3.35 4.39 -8.17
N GLN A 105 4.09 4.18 -9.25
CA GLN A 105 5.36 3.45 -9.20
C GLN A 105 6.48 4.49 -9.13
N ALA A 106 7.26 4.49 -8.05
CA ALA A 106 8.44 5.33 -7.98
C ALA A 106 9.46 4.82 -9.01
N ARG A 107 9.78 5.66 -10.00
CA ARG A 107 10.81 5.39 -11.00
C ARG A 107 12.08 6.14 -10.60
N SER A 108 13.21 5.44 -10.56
CA SER A 108 14.53 6.00 -10.24
C SER A 108 15.07 7.00 -11.28
N GLN A 109 14.33 7.23 -12.38
CA GLN A 109 14.84 7.94 -13.56
C GLN A 109 14.25 9.35 -13.78
N ALA A 110 13.38 9.82 -12.89
CA ALA A 110 13.09 11.25 -12.86
C ALA A 110 14.23 11.91 -12.07
N LEU A 111 15.26 12.36 -12.79
CA LEU A 111 16.13 13.37 -12.24
C LEU A 111 15.21 14.51 -11.75
N LEU A 112 15.20 14.80 -10.45
CA LEU A 112 14.54 16.01 -9.95
C LEU A 112 15.08 17.21 -10.75
N PRO A 113 14.23 18.14 -11.19
CA PRO A 113 14.58 19.15 -12.19
C PRO A 113 15.59 20.22 -11.72
N TRP A 114 16.27 19.98 -10.60
CA TRP A 114 17.18 20.90 -9.94
C TRP A 114 18.63 20.38 -9.86
N TYR A 115 19.05 19.56 -10.82
CA TYR A 115 20.48 19.32 -11.09
C TYR A 115 20.91 20.00 -12.39
#